data_AF-A0A132PIA0-F1
#
_entry.id   AF-A0A132PIA0-F1
#
_cell.length_a   1.000
_cell.length_b   1.000
_cell.length_c   1.000
_cell.angle_alpha   90.00
_cell.angle_beta   90.00
_cell.angle_gamma   90.00
#
_symmetry.space_group_name_H-M   'P 1'
#
loop_
_entity.id
_entity.type
_entity.pdbx_description
1 polymer ?
#
loop_
_entity_poly.entity_id
_entity_poly.type
_entity_poly.pdbx_seq_one_letter_code
_entity_poly.pdbx_strand_id
1 'polypeptide(L)'
;MTLRIDSGLWCTGSLPDPPPLLAVLEVSGAVLSWTVDADPAEPPVIAFTDPVRADWLWRVIGEAGHVAVVDALRYRDSGEPFDLTGVAVQAGSVGAARRLAIGHWLRRWWPASARDGIAALDPAVLDAEIALLTVAAEDYFTDDTLDAEVAGLLQPHIPALNALDAQGDPRVIAMVDDCRELAAEIGVTWGADMADVRRRDDYALAAGAGRPSSRDAIAGGVATVNWSAVPPGVFDAADGTVEWSVVATTGTVNVVVHVAVSGPNRAGGIGAQVRCGDHRGAGVLDDAGRAVLPVFGSDGQALTETQAWNVDWSSADVRIGAAATESAETRDRVRAFARARLAAPRDDAYLAEILAAESDY
;
A
#
# COMPACT_ATOMS: atom_id res chain seq x y z
N MET A 1 -27.03 14.14 -9.25
CA MET A 1 -25.97 13.59 -8.38
C MET A 1 -26.55 13.47 -6.98
N THR A 2 -26.57 12.27 -6.41
CA THR A 2 -27.11 12.06 -5.05
C THR A 2 -26.04 12.27 -4.01
N LEU A 3 -26.30 13.15 -3.04
CA LEU A 3 -25.46 13.38 -1.87
C LEU A 3 -26.04 12.61 -0.68
N ARG A 4 -25.18 11.92 0.06
CA ARG A 4 -25.54 11.13 1.26
C ARG A 4 -24.45 11.28 2.32
N ILE A 5 -24.78 10.96 3.57
CA ILE A 5 -23.78 10.93 4.62
C ILE A 5 -23.14 9.55 4.70
N ASP A 6 -21.82 9.52 4.66
CA ASP A 6 -21.00 8.35 4.93
C ASP A 6 -19.88 8.74 5.88
N SER A 7 -19.72 8.00 6.98
CA SER A 7 -18.70 8.26 8.01
C SER A 7 -18.64 9.71 8.52
N GLY A 8 -19.77 10.43 8.52
CA GLY A 8 -19.89 11.81 8.99
C GLY A 8 -19.60 12.90 7.96
N LEU A 9 -19.29 12.53 6.71
CA LEU A 9 -19.07 13.47 5.61
C LEU A 9 -20.16 13.32 4.54
N TRP A 10 -20.43 14.41 3.80
CA TRP A 10 -21.28 14.34 2.62
C TRP A 10 -20.51 13.75 1.44
N CYS A 11 -21.06 12.70 0.85
CA CYS A 11 -20.46 11.93 -0.22
C CYS A 11 -21.37 11.84 -1.45
N THR A 12 -20.79 11.81 -2.64
CA THR A 12 -21.50 11.62 -3.93
C THR A 12 -21.96 10.19 -4.19
N GLY A 13 -21.55 9.26 -3.32
CA GLY A 13 -21.82 7.83 -3.38
C GLY A 13 -21.49 7.18 -2.03
N SER A 14 -21.61 5.86 -1.97
CA SER A 14 -21.04 5.10 -0.86
C SER A 14 -19.56 4.85 -1.16
N LEU A 15 -18.71 4.85 -0.13
CA LEU A 15 -17.29 4.53 -0.31
C LEU A 15 -17.12 3.22 -1.11
N PRO A 16 -16.09 3.15 -1.98
CA PRO A 16 -15.81 1.95 -2.78
C PRO A 16 -15.39 0.74 -1.93
N ASP A 17 -14.87 -0.30 -2.59
CA ASP A 17 -14.22 -1.45 -1.93
C ASP A 17 -13.22 -1.00 -0.84
N PRO A 18 -13.04 -1.76 0.26
CA PRO A 18 -12.08 -1.40 1.30
C PRO A 18 -10.63 -1.50 0.79
N PRO A 19 -9.66 -0.87 1.48
CA PRO A 19 -8.24 -1.13 1.24
C PRO A 19 -7.96 -2.64 1.30
N PRO A 20 -7.08 -3.16 0.42
CA PRO A 20 -6.21 -2.49 -0.53
C PRO A 20 -6.83 -2.19 -1.91
N LEU A 21 -8.14 -2.31 -2.14
CA LEU A 21 -8.73 -2.00 -3.46
C LEU A 21 -9.02 -0.51 -3.68
N LEU A 22 -8.86 0.29 -2.63
CA LEU A 22 -9.19 1.71 -2.61
C LEU A 22 -7.97 2.57 -2.96
N ALA A 23 -8.06 3.33 -4.04
CA ALA A 23 -7.18 4.47 -4.31
C ALA A 23 -7.85 5.76 -3.82
N VAL A 24 -7.08 6.60 -3.13
CA VAL A 24 -7.54 7.82 -2.49
C VAL A 24 -6.62 8.97 -2.87
N LEU A 25 -7.20 10.16 -3.03
CA LEU A 25 -6.47 11.42 -3.16
C LEU A 25 -7.17 12.50 -2.33
N GLU A 26 -6.47 13.10 -1.38
CA GLU A 26 -6.90 14.34 -0.73
C GLU A 26 -6.66 15.52 -1.66
N VAL A 27 -7.69 16.33 -1.90
CA VAL A 27 -7.62 17.57 -2.67
C VAL A 27 -8.24 18.70 -1.84
N SER A 28 -8.11 19.94 -2.28
CA SER A 28 -8.65 21.07 -1.50
C SER A 28 -10.15 20.90 -1.25
N GLY A 29 -10.54 20.80 0.02
CA GLY A 29 -11.94 20.67 0.43
C GLY A 29 -12.61 19.32 0.22
N ALA A 30 -11.91 18.28 -0.27
CA ALA A 30 -12.51 16.96 -0.45
C ALA A 30 -11.48 15.82 -0.48
N VAL A 31 -11.99 14.59 -0.37
CA VAL A 31 -11.26 13.36 -0.64
C VAL A 31 -11.93 12.65 -1.82
N LEU A 32 -11.13 12.31 -2.83
CA LEU A 32 -11.56 11.55 -4.01
C LEU A 32 -11.19 10.08 -3.84
N SER A 33 -12.10 9.17 -4.17
CA SER A 33 -11.92 7.73 -3.96
C SER A 33 -12.36 6.92 -5.18
N TRP A 34 -11.52 5.94 -5.56
CA TRP A 34 -11.77 5.00 -6.66
C TRP A 34 -11.48 3.57 -6.23
N THR A 35 -12.22 2.60 -6.77
CA THR A 35 -11.79 1.20 -6.81
C THR A 35 -10.74 1.05 -7.93
N VAL A 36 -9.57 0.47 -7.63
CA VAL A 36 -8.43 0.44 -8.56
C VAL A 36 -8.67 -0.40 -9.81
N ASP A 37 -9.36 -1.53 -9.67
CA ASP A 37 -9.64 -2.49 -10.74
C ASP A 37 -11.00 -2.26 -11.42
N ALA A 38 -11.70 -1.17 -11.09
CA ALA A 38 -12.91 -0.74 -11.77
C ALA A 38 -12.62 -0.04 -13.11
N ASP A 39 -13.67 0.20 -13.91
CA ASP A 39 -13.53 0.92 -15.18
C ASP A 39 -12.96 2.34 -14.92
N PRO A 40 -11.86 2.74 -15.57
CA PRO A 40 -11.30 4.08 -15.43
C PRO A 40 -12.26 5.23 -15.77
N ALA A 41 -13.33 4.95 -16.52
CA ALA A 41 -14.38 5.92 -16.83
C ALA A 41 -15.37 6.17 -15.67
N GLU A 42 -15.37 5.31 -14.63
CA GLU A 42 -16.21 5.51 -13.46
C GLU A 42 -15.79 6.76 -12.66
N PRO A 43 -16.74 7.62 -12.26
CA PRO A 43 -16.43 8.81 -11.49
C PRO A 43 -16.00 8.46 -10.06
N PRO A 44 -15.18 9.30 -9.40
CA PRO A 44 -14.85 9.11 -8.00
C PRO A 44 -16.08 9.23 -7.11
N VAL A 45 -15.99 8.56 -5.96
CA VAL A 45 -16.74 8.99 -4.79
C VAL A 45 -16.01 10.20 -4.21
N ILE A 46 -16.72 11.33 -4.11
CA ILE A 46 -16.20 12.58 -3.57
C ILE A 46 -16.78 12.73 -2.18
N ALA A 47 -15.93 12.73 -1.15
CA ALA A 47 -16.28 13.03 0.22
C ALA A 47 -15.85 14.46 0.54
N PHE A 48 -16.81 15.35 0.80
CA PHE A 48 -16.52 16.77 1.04
C PHE A 48 -16.09 17.00 2.49
N THR A 49 -14.88 17.54 2.67
CA THR A 49 -14.35 17.98 3.98
C THR A 49 -14.64 19.46 4.22
N ASP A 50 -14.52 20.28 3.19
CA ASP A 50 -14.93 21.68 3.15
C ASP A 50 -15.33 22.06 1.71
N PRO A 51 -16.63 21.99 1.36
CA PRO A 51 -17.11 22.29 0.02
C PRO A 51 -16.74 23.69 -0.49
N VAL A 52 -16.52 24.66 0.41
CA VAL A 52 -16.20 26.05 0.04
C VAL A 52 -14.76 26.14 -0.48
N ARG A 53 -13.87 25.26 -0.01
CA ARG A 53 -12.46 25.21 -0.44
C ARG A 53 -12.25 24.39 -1.72
N ALA A 54 -13.26 23.66 -2.18
CA ALA A 54 -13.20 22.84 -3.39
C ALA A 54 -13.40 23.67 -4.67
N ASP A 55 -12.54 24.66 -4.92
CA ASP A 55 -12.64 25.53 -6.12
C ASP A 55 -12.46 24.73 -7.41
N TRP A 56 -11.58 23.73 -7.44
CA TRP A 56 -11.40 22.80 -8.57
C TRP A 56 -12.70 22.12 -9.05
N LEU A 57 -13.72 22.02 -8.18
CA LEU A 57 -14.95 21.27 -8.43
C LEU A 57 -15.73 21.82 -9.64
N TRP A 58 -15.65 23.12 -9.94
CA TRP A 58 -16.33 23.68 -11.14
C TRP A 58 -15.80 23.06 -12.44
N ARG A 59 -14.55 22.61 -12.48
CA ARG A 59 -13.96 21.91 -13.64
C ARG A 59 -14.46 20.48 -13.80
N VAL A 60 -15.03 19.92 -12.73
CA VAL A 60 -15.44 18.51 -12.63
C VAL A 60 -16.95 18.37 -12.81
N ILE A 61 -17.76 19.28 -12.25
CA ILE A 61 -19.23 19.21 -12.34
C ILE A 61 -19.87 20.43 -13.01
N GLY A 62 -19.06 21.32 -13.57
CA GLY A 62 -19.49 22.60 -14.14
C GLY A 62 -19.78 23.68 -13.09
N GLU A 63 -19.73 24.95 -13.50
CA GLU A 63 -19.96 26.12 -12.63
C GLU A 63 -21.31 26.05 -11.89
N ALA A 64 -22.40 25.76 -12.61
CA ALA A 64 -23.73 25.63 -12.01
C ALA A 64 -23.81 24.47 -11.01
N GLY A 65 -23.09 23.37 -11.27
CA GLY A 65 -23.01 22.24 -10.35
C GLY A 65 -22.24 22.58 -9.08
N HIS A 66 -21.11 23.28 -9.21
CA HIS A 66 -20.31 23.74 -8.08
C HIS A 66 -21.14 24.65 -7.15
N VAL A 67 -21.82 25.66 -7.69
CA VAL A 67 -22.70 26.54 -6.90
C VAL A 67 -23.80 25.74 -6.20
N ALA A 68 -24.44 24.80 -6.92
CA ALA A 68 -25.49 23.96 -6.33
C ALA A 68 -24.98 23.09 -5.17
N VAL A 69 -23.76 22.54 -5.26
CA VAL A 69 -23.14 21.76 -4.17
C VAL A 69 -22.81 22.66 -2.98
N VAL A 70 -22.13 23.79 -3.21
CA VAL A 70 -21.74 24.73 -2.14
C VAL A 70 -22.98 25.24 -1.40
N ASP A 71 -24.01 25.68 -2.12
CA ASP A 71 -25.23 26.19 -1.50
C ASP A 71 -26.00 25.10 -0.74
N ALA A 72 -26.03 23.86 -1.27
CA ALA A 72 -26.69 22.75 -0.60
C ALA A 72 -25.99 22.33 0.69
N LEU A 73 -24.66 22.43 0.76
CA LEU A 73 -23.86 21.97 1.89
C LEU A 73 -23.50 23.06 2.91
N ARG A 74 -23.56 24.34 2.55
CA ARG A 74 -23.14 25.50 3.38
C ARG A 74 -23.68 25.51 4.82
N TYR A 75 -24.86 24.92 5.07
CA TYR A 75 -25.50 24.88 6.39
C TYR A 75 -26.00 23.47 6.79
N ARG A 76 -25.45 22.41 6.18
CA ARG A 76 -25.90 21.03 6.41
C ARG A 76 -24.79 20.18 7.00
N ASP A 77 -24.82 20.03 8.32
CA ASP A 77 -23.92 19.11 9.03
C ASP A 77 -24.49 17.68 9.12
N SER A 78 -25.80 17.52 8.92
CA SER A 78 -26.47 16.22 8.90
C SER A 78 -27.78 16.26 8.09
N GLY A 79 -28.28 15.11 7.65
CA GLY A 79 -29.55 15.02 6.94
C GLY A 79 -29.75 13.73 6.15
N GLU A 80 -30.96 13.55 5.63
CA GLU A 80 -31.27 12.46 4.70
C GLU A 80 -30.60 12.70 3.34
N PRO A 81 -30.30 11.63 2.58
CA PRO A 81 -29.79 11.75 1.22
C PRO A 81 -30.70 12.59 0.33
N PHE A 82 -30.10 13.39 -0.55
CA PHE A 82 -30.84 14.23 -1.49
C PHE A 82 -30.17 14.27 -2.86
N ASP A 83 -30.93 14.55 -3.92
CA ASP A 83 -30.42 14.60 -5.28
C ASP A 83 -30.27 16.03 -5.80
N LEU A 84 -29.12 16.31 -6.41
CA LEU A 84 -28.84 17.52 -7.16
C LEU A 84 -29.13 17.25 -8.65
N THR A 85 -30.26 17.77 -9.12
CA THR A 85 -30.70 17.60 -10.52
C THR A 85 -29.75 18.28 -11.49
N GLY A 86 -29.37 17.57 -12.56
CA GLY A 86 -28.50 18.11 -13.62
C GLY A 86 -27.02 18.21 -13.25
N VAL A 87 -26.64 17.78 -12.05
CA VAL A 87 -25.23 17.72 -11.61
C VAL A 87 -24.67 16.32 -11.82
N ALA A 88 -23.57 16.22 -12.56
CA ALA A 88 -22.82 14.98 -12.78
C ALA A 88 -21.34 15.31 -13.02
N VAL A 89 -20.45 14.34 -12.74
CA VAL A 89 -19.03 14.44 -13.07
C VAL A 89 -18.86 14.40 -14.59
N GLN A 90 -18.18 15.39 -15.15
CA GLN A 90 -17.85 15.49 -16.56
C GLN A 90 -16.79 14.43 -16.93
N ALA A 91 -17.05 13.67 -17.99
CA ALA A 91 -16.14 12.60 -18.42
C ALA A 91 -14.73 13.14 -18.70
N GLY A 92 -13.72 12.44 -18.18
CA GLY A 92 -12.30 12.79 -18.37
C GLY A 92 -11.80 13.96 -17.51
N SER A 93 -12.67 14.69 -16.79
CA SER A 93 -12.24 15.84 -15.97
C SER A 93 -11.28 15.43 -14.84
N VAL A 94 -11.47 14.23 -14.28
CA VAL A 94 -10.71 13.71 -13.12
C VAL A 94 -9.51 12.81 -13.51
N GLY A 95 -9.09 12.80 -14.77
CA GLY A 95 -8.04 11.89 -15.25
C GLY A 95 -6.70 12.07 -14.52
N ALA A 96 -6.26 13.32 -14.35
CA ALA A 96 -5.02 13.65 -13.63
C ALA A 96 -5.09 13.26 -12.15
N ALA A 97 -6.19 13.62 -11.47
CA ALA A 97 -6.43 13.25 -10.08
C ALA A 97 -6.50 11.72 -9.88
N ARG A 98 -7.17 11.00 -10.78
CA ARG A 98 -7.21 9.54 -10.75
C ARG A 98 -5.81 8.95 -10.93
N ARG A 99 -5.02 9.47 -11.87
CA ARG A 99 -3.64 8.99 -12.08
C ARG A 99 -2.86 9.14 -10.77
N LEU A 100 -2.85 10.33 -10.16
CA LEU A 100 -2.22 10.57 -8.85
C LEU A 100 -2.68 9.60 -7.75
N ALA A 101 -3.99 9.41 -7.61
CA ALA A 101 -4.55 8.46 -6.64
C ALA A 101 -4.02 7.02 -6.86
N ILE A 102 -3.90 6.60 -8.11
CA ILE A 102 -3.28 5.32 -8.46
C ILE A 102 -1.79 5.31 -8.13
N GLY A 103 -1.05 6.39 -8.36
CA GLY A 103 0.36 6.51 -7.95
C GLY A 103 0.56 6.30 -6.44
N HIS A 104 -0.21 6.99 -5.61
CA HIS A 104 -0.17 6.79 -4.16
C HIS A 104 -0.61 5.37 -3.77
N TRP A 105 -1.57 4.79 -4.49
CA TRP A 105 -1.94 3.40 -4.31
C TRP A 105 -0.80 2.43 -4.66
N LEU A 106 -0.09 2.61 -5.77
CA LEU A 106 1.09 1.81 -6.15
C LEU A 106 2.14 1.86 -5.04
N ARG A 107 2.43 3.06 -4.54
CA ARG A 107 3.40 3.29 -3.46
C ARG A 107 3.05 2.53 -2.17
N ARG A 108 1.75 2.38 -1.88
CA ARG A 108 1.27 1.82 -0.62
C ARG A 108 0.85 0.36 -0.70
N TRP A 109 0.37 -0.11 -1.84
CA TRP A 109 -0.34 -1.39 -1.95
C TRP A 109 0.15 -2.28 -3.09
N TRP A 110 1.18 -1.88 -3.84
CA TRP A 110 1.69 -2.71 -4.92
C TRP A 110 2.09 -4.11 -4.42
N PRO A 111 1.48 -5.19 -4.95
CA PRO A 111 1.62 -6.53 -4.40
C PRO A 111 2.84 -7.26 -5.00
N ALA A 112 4.04 -6.70 -4.81
CA ALA A 112 5.28 -7.32 -5.28
C ALA A 112 5.43 -8.74 -4.72
N SER A 113 5.71 -9.70 -5.59
CA SER A 113 5.85 -11.10 -5.22
C SER A 113 6.64 -11.87 -6.26
N ALA A 114 7.76 -12.44 -5.83
CA ALA A 114 8.55 -13.33 -6.66
C ALA A 114 7.80 -14.65 -6.95
N ARG A 115 7.01 -15.12 -5.98
CA ARG A 115 6.22 -16.35 -6.12
C ARG A 115 5.10 -16.21 -7.14
N ASP A 116 4.47 -15.05 -7.18
CA ASP A 116 3.33 -14.75 -8.04
C ASP A 116 3.72 -14.10 -9.38
N GLY A 117 5.01 -13.86 -9.61
CA GLY A 117 5.54 -13.23 -10.82
C GLY A 117 5.11 -11.77 -10.98
N ILE A 118 5.13 -11.02 -9.87
CA ILE A 118 4.79 -9.59 -9.85
C ILE A 118 6.06 -8.83 -9.44
N ALA A 119 6.74 -8.24 -10.41
CA ALA A 119 7.94 -7.43 -10.17
C ALA A 119 7.68 -6.30 -9.18
N ALA A 120 8.70 -5.98 -8.37
CA ALA A 120 8.69 -4.79 -7.53
C ALA A 120 8.87 -3.54 -8.39
N LEU A 121 8.17 -2.46 -8.02
CA LEU A 121 8.38 -1.14 -8.62
C LEU A 121 9.55 -0.44 -7.94
N ASP A 122 10.40 0.25 -8.71
CA ASP A 122 11.47 1.07 -8.15
C ASP A 122 10.86 2.27 -7.39
N PRO A 123 11.06 2.40 -6.07
CA PRO A 123 10.43 3.46 -5.29
C PRO A 123 10.93 4.85 -5.66
N ALA A 124 12.18 4.99 -6.11
CA ALA A 124 12.73 6.29 -6.50
C ALA A 124 12.10 6.77 -7.81
N VAL A 125 11.91 5.88 -8.78
CA VAL A 125 11.22 6.21 -10.03
C VAL A 125 9.75 6.54 -9.76
N LEU A 126 9.06 5.70 -8.97
CA LEU A 126 7.64 5.92 -8.68
C LEU A 126 7.40 7.23 -7.92
N ASP A 127 8.16 7.51 -6.86
CA ASP A 127 7.97 8.75 -6.07
C ASP A 127 8.35 10.00 -6.89
N ALA A 128 9.32 9.91 -7.79
CA ALA A 128 9.67 10.98 -8.74
C ALA A 128 8.52 11.28 -9.72
N GLU A 129 7.89 10.25 -10.30
CA GLU A 129 6.73 10.44 -11.17
C GLU A 129 5.53 11.02 -10.43
N ILE A 130 5.27 10.57 -9.19
CA ILE A 130 4.19 11.12 -8.37
C ILE A 130 4.47 12.61 -8.08
N ALA A 131 5.70 12.98 -7.73
CA ALA A 131 6.08 14.37 -7.51
C ALA A 131 5.80 15.27 -8.72
N LEU A 132 6.19 14.84 -9.93
CA LEU A 132 5.93 15.57 -11.17
C LEU A 132 4.43 15.67 -11.48
N LEU A 133 3.68 14.58 -11.28
CA LEU A 133 2.23 14.56 -11.47
C LEU A 133 1.50 15.46 -10.49
N THR A 134 1.99 15.59 -9.25
CA THR A 134 1.38 16.46 -8.23
C THR A 134 1.45 17.92 -8.66
N VAL A 135 2.61 18.35 -9.17
CA VAL A 135 2.78 19.70 -9.74
C VAL A 135 1.91 19.91 -10.97
N ALA A 136 1.85 18.93 -11.87
CA ALA A 136 1.00 19.01 -13.05
C ALA A 136 -0.52 19.08 -12.73
N ALA A 137 -0.91 18.70 -11.51
CA ALA A 137 -2.28 18.74 -11.02
C ALA A 137 -2.49 19.80 -9.91
N GLU A 138 -1.62 20.81 -9.81
CA GLU A 138 -1.67 21.86 -8.77
C GLU A 138 -3.03 22.54 -8.64
N ASP A 139 -3.80 22.61 -9.72
CA ASP A 139 -5.16 23.15 -9.75
C ASP A 139 -6.13 22.46 -8.78
N TYR A 140 -5.85 21.22 -8.35
CA TYR A 140 -6.63 20.49 -7.34
C TYR A 140 -6.21 20.79 -5.90
N PHE A 141 -5.04 21.40 -5.71
CA PHE A 141 -4.37 21.60 -4.44
C PHE A 141 -4.21 23.10 -4.13
N THR A 142 -5.32 23.85 -4.15
CA THR A 142 -5.34 25.29 -3.83
C THR A 142 -4.99 25.61 -2.36
N ASP A 143 -4.72 24.58 -1.54
CA ASP A 143 -4.41 24.65 -0.12
C ASP A 143 -3.34 23.60 0.23
N ASP A 144 -2.69 23.74 1.40
CA ASP A 144 -1.83 22.70 1.95
C ASP A 144 -2.67 21.45 2.27
N THR A 145 -2.48 20.39 1.49
CA THR A 145 -3.09 19.06 1.65
C THR A 145 -2.00 18.02 1.89
N LEU A 146 -2.34 16.84 2.42
CA LEU A 146 -1.36 15.79 2.70
C LEU A 146 -0.69 15.27 1.42
N ASP A 147 -1.45 15.18 0.33
CA ASP A 147 -0.96 14.63 -0.95
C ASP A 147 -0.29 15.69 -1.86
N ALA A 148 -0.28 16.97 -1.46
CA ALA A 148 0.42 18.04 -2.16
C ALA A 148 1.91 18.16 -1.77
N GLU A 149 2.40 17.37 -0.81
CA GLU A 149 3.78 17.47 -0.31
C GLU A 149 4.77 16.78 -1.27
N VAL A 150 5.49 17.60 -2.04
CA VAL A 150 6.42 17.15 -3.09
C VAL A 150 7.85 16.92 -2.58
N ALA A 151 8.31 17.69 -1.59
CA ALA A 151 9.71 17.63 -1.16
C ALA A 151 10.05 16.29 -0.48
N GLY A 152 9.15 15.75 0.32
CA GLY A 152 9.26 14.44 0.96
C GLY A 152 9.12 13.26 0.01
N LEU A 153 8.63 13.47 -1.22
CA LEU A 153 8.70 12.48 -2.30
C LEU A 153 10.09 12.47 -2.96
N LEU A 154 10.68 13.65 -3.22
CA LEU A 154 11.96 13.72 -3.94
C LEU A 154 13.18 13.51 -3.02
N GLN A 155 13.22 14.19 -1.88
CA GLN A 155 14.42 14.32 -1.06
C GLN A 155 15.00 12.99 -0.57
N PRO A 156 14.21 11.98 -0.15
CA PRO A 156 14.74 10.67 0.25
C PRO A 156 15.40 9.90 -0.90
N HIS A 157 15.01 10.20 -2.15
CA HIS A 157 15.35 9.42 -3.33
C HIS A 157 16.46 10.03 -4.19
N ILE A 158 16.93 11.25 -3.90
CA ILE A 158 18.01 11.94 -4.66
C ILE A 158 19.24 11.03 -4.92
N PRO A 159 19.80 10.28 -3.94
CA PRO A 159 20.94 9.43 -4.21
C PRO A 159 20.64 8.28 -5.18
N ALA A 160 19.43 7.70 -5.09
CA ALA A 160 18.99 6.65 -6.00
C ALA A 160 18.74 7.20 -7.41
N LEU A 161 18.12 8.38 -7.52
CA LEU A 161 17.88 9.07 -8.79
C LEU A 161 19.20 9.42 -9.49
N ASN A 162 20.22 9.90 -8.76
CA ASN A 162 21.57 10.13 -9.32
C ASN A 162 22.21 8.82 -9.82
N ALA A 163 22.03 7.71 -9.11
CA ALA A 163 22.56 6.41 -9.52
C ALA A 163 21.82 5.84 -10.75
N LEU A 164 20.52 6.11 -10.88
CA LEU A 164 19.70 5.73 -12.03
C LEU A 164 20.04 6.57 -13.28
N ASP A 165 20.21 7.87 -13.12
CA ASP A 165 20.67 8.79 -14.18
C ASP A 165 21.99 8.31 -14.81
N ALA A 166 22.93 7.86 -13.99
CA ALA A 166 24.21 7.32 -14.43
C ALA A 166 24.11 6.00 -15.23
N GLN A 167 23.00 5.26 -15.12
CA GLN A 167 22.78 4.00 -15.86
C GLN A 167 22.38 4.23 -17.32
N GLY A 168 21.89 5.42 -17.67
CA GLY A 168 21.76 5.84 -19.07
C GLY A 168 20.44 5.54 -19.77
N ASP A 169 19.37 5.14 -19.07
CA ASP A 169 18.04 5.04 -19.68
C ASP A 169 17.50 6.45 -20.01
N PRO A 170 17.26 6.79 -21.30
CA PRO A 170 16.85 8.14 -21.69
C PRO A 170 15.53 8.61 -21.05
N ARG A 171 14.61 7.69 -20.74
CA ARG A 171 13.32 8.03 -20.11
C ARG A 171 13.53 8.44 -18.66
N VAL A 172 14.43 7.74 -17.97
CA VAL A 172 14.79 8.04 -16.59
C VAL A 172 15.59 9.32 -16.50
N ILE A 173 16.55 9.55 -17.42
CA ILE A 173 17.30 10.81 -17.49
C ILE A 173 16.36 12.00 -17.65
N ALA A 174 15.41 11.93 -18.59
CA ALA A 174 14.45 13.02 -18.81
C ALA A 174 13.62 13.33 -17.55
N MET A 175 13.10 12.29 -16.89
CA MET A 175 12.36 12.45 -15.62
C MET A 175 13.25 13.03 -14.51
N VAL A 176 14.50 12.57 -14.38
CA VAL A 176 15.43 13.09 -13.37
C VAL A 176 15.76 14.57 -13.62
N ASP A 177 15.89 14.99 -14.88
CA ASP A 177 16.07 16.39 -15.26
C ASP A 177 14.86 17.25 -14.86
N ASP A 178 13.63 16.78 -15.14
CA ASP A 178 12.41 17.46 -14.69
C ASP A 178 12.35 17.55 -13.15
N CYS A 179 12.76 16.49 -12.44
CA CYS A 179 12.83 16.49 -10.97
C CYS A 179 13.90 17.45 -10.43
N ARG A 180 15.02 17.65 -11.14
CA ARG A 180 16.06 18.63 -10.75
C ARG A 180 15.55 20.05 -10.87
N GLU A 181 14.83 20.36 -11.95
CA GLU A 181 14.17 21.65 -12.14
C GLU A 181 13.16 21.90 -11.02
N LEU A 182 12.26 20.94 -10.78
CA LEU A 182 11.28 21.01 -9.71
C LEU A 182 11.94 21.18 -8.33
N ALA A 183 12.98 20.40 -8.02
CA ALA A 183 13.71 20.52 -6.76
C ALA A 183 14.30 21.93 -6.55
N ALA A 184 14.81 22.55 -7.61
CA ALA A 184 15.32 23.92 -7.55
C ALA A 184 14.21 24.95 -7.26
N GLU A 185 13.02 24.76 -7.84
CA GLU A 185 11.85 25.63 -7.61
C GLU A 185 11.36 25.56 -6.16
N ILE A 186 11.28 24.36 -5.59
CA ILE A 186 10.78 24.14 -4.21
C ILE A 186 11.88 24.24 -3.14
N GLY A 187 13.12 24.56 -3.53
CA GLY A 187 14.25 24.74 -2.60
C GLY A 187 14.82 23.45 -2.00
N VAL A 188 14.60 22.30 -2.65
CA VAL A 188 15.21 21.02 -2.30
C VAL A 188 16.63 20.96 -2.85
N THR A 189 17.61 20.75 -1.99
CA THR A 189 19.02 20.65 -2.40
C THR A 189 19.28 19.35 -3.17
N TRP A 190 19.52 19.45 -4.47
CA TRP A 190 19.98 18.34 -5.29
C TRP A 190 21.47 18.07 -5.07
N GLY A 191 21.79 17.33 -4.02
CA GLY A 191 23.17 16.98 -3.68
C GLY A 191 23.77 15.95 -4.64
N ALA A 192 25.04 16.15 -4.99
CA ALA A 192 25.86 15.17 -5.72
C ALA A 192 26.50 14.11 -4.81
N ASP A 193 26.05 14.00 -3.56
CA ASP A 193 26.54 12.96 -2.66
C ASP A 193 26.19 11.62 -3.28
N MET A 194 27.20 11.06 -3.94
CA MET A 194 27.31 9.66 -4.31
C MET A 194 27.22 8.88 -3.00
N ALA A 195 26.00 8.65 -2.53
CA ALA A 195 25.80 7.61 -1.57
C ALA A 195 26.43 6.36 -2.19
N ASP A 196 27.21 5.65 -1.40
CA ASP A 196 27.60 4.28 -1.65
C ASP A 196 26.29 3.47 -1.65
N VAL A 197 25.46 3.64 -2.69
CA VAL A 197 24.39 2.72 -3.07
C VAL A 197 25.18 1.52 -3.55
N ARG A 198 25.73 0.78 -2.59
CA ARG A 198 26.04 -0.61 -2.80
C ARG A 198 24.70 -1.19 -3.21
N ARG A 199 24.52 -1.35 -4.52
CA ARG A 199 23.85 -2.51 -5.10
C ARG A 199 24.30 -3.65 -4.22
N ARG A 200 23.46 -4.02 -3.27
CA ARG A 200 23.64 -5.23 -2.50
C ARG A 200 23.13 -6.35 -3.39
N ASP A 201 23.67 -6.39 -4.60
CA ASP A 201 23.52 -7.48 -5.54
C ASP A 201 24.28 -8.64 -4.92
N ASP A 202 23.51 -9.66 -4.57
CA ASP A 202 23.83 -11.03 -4.96
C ASP A 202 25.06 -11.67 -4.33
N TYR A 203 25.25 -11.45 -3.03
CA TYR A 203 25.89 -12.46 -2.19
C TYR A 203 25.11 -12.68 -0.89
N ALA A 204 23.82 -13.00 -1.01
CA ALA A 204 23.18 -13.85 -0.02
C ALA A 204 23.61 -15.29 -0.31
N LEU A 205 24.85 -15.63 0.07
CA LEU A 205 25.23 -17.02 0.23
C LEU A 205 24.22 -17.61 1.21
N ALA A 206 23.36 -18.50 0.71
CA ALA A 206 22.40 -19.25 1.51
C ALA A 206 23.18 -20.19 2.45
N ALA A 207 23.80 -19.62 3.48
CA ALA A 207 24.13 -20.34 4.68
C ALA A 207 22.79 -20.64 5.34
N GLY A 208 22.18 -21.76 4.95
CA GLY A 208 21.06 -22.33 5.64
C GLY A 208 21.43 -22.56 7.10
N ALA A 209 21.19 -21.56 7.95
CA ALA A 209 20.90 -21.80 9.35
C ALA A 209 19.62 -22.64 9.32
N GLY A 210 19.83 -23.96 9.42
CA GLY A 210 18.91 -24.98 8.96
C GLY A 210 17.47 -24.66 9.32
N ARG A 211 16.57 -24.84 8.34
CA ARG A 211 15.15 -25.06 8.67
C ARG A 211 15.16 -26.04 9.84
N PRO A 212 14.51 -25.73 10.98
CA PRO A 212 14.28 -26.77 11.97
C PRO A 212 13.66 -27.93 11.21
N SER A 213 14.31 -29.09 11.27
CA SER A 213 13.86 -30.22 10.49
C SER A 213 12.40 -30.47 10.87
N SER A 214 11.51 -30.62 9.89
CA SER A 214 10.08 -30.86 10.14
C SER A 214 9.81 -32.11 10.99
N ARG A 215 10.85 -32.89 11.32
CA ARG A 215 10.80 -34.10 12.13
C ARG A 215 10.63 -33.84 13.63
N ASP A 216 10.91 -32.62 14.11
CA ASP A 216 10.78 -32.28 15.54
C ASP A 216 9.61 -31.33 15.84
N ALA A 217 8.80 -30.99 14.83
CA ALA A 217 7.62 -30.14 14.99
C ALA A 217 6.40 -30.95 15.43
N ILE A 218 5.70 -30.46 16.45
CA ILE A 218 4.43 -31.04 16.95
C ILE A 218 3.32 -30.85 15.92
N ALA A 219 3.27 -29.66 15.32
CA ALA A 219 2.34 -29.28 14.27
C ALA A 219 2.94 -28.14 13.45
N GLY A 220 2.34 -27.85 12.30
CA GLY A 220 2.71 -26.69 11.50
C GLY A 220 1.68 -26.42 10.42
N GLY A 221 1.82 -25.28 9.79
CA GLY A 221 0.92 -24.85 8.72
C GLY A 221 1.45 -23.62 8.02
N VAL A 222 0.58 -23.08 7.17
CA VAL A 222 0.79 -21.81 6.49
C VAL A 222 -0.32 -20.84 6.86
N ALA A 223 0.03 -19.58 6.94
CA ALA A 223 -0.89 -18.46 7.04
C ALA A 223 -0.48 -17.39 6.03
N THR A 224 -1.26 -16.31 5.99
CA THR A 224 -1.03 -15.25 5.04
C THR A 224 -0.97 -13.90 5.73
N VAL A 225 -0.07 -13.05 5.26
CA VAL A 225 0.03 -11.66 5.74
C VAL A 225 -1.14 -10.86 5.17
N ASN A 226 -1.89 -10.21 6.04
CA ASN A 226 -2.82 -9.17 5.60
C ASN A 226 -2.01 -7.90 5.30
N TRP A 227 -2.08 -7.38 4.08
CA TRP A 227 -1.21 -6.28 3.67
C TRP A 227 -1.53 -4.99 4.44
N SER A 228 -2.81 -4.78 4.77
CA SER A 228 -3.23 -3.65 5.61
C SER A 228 -2.79 -3.74 7.08
N ALA A 229 -2.30 -4.88 7.54
CA ALA A 229 -1.75 -5.06 8.88
C ALA A 229 -0.28 -4.65 9.01
N VAL A 230 0.44 -4.45 7.90
CA VAL A 230 1.91 -4.29 7.88
C VAL A 230 2.35 -3.06 7.08
N PRO A 231 3.58 -2.56 7.28
CA PRO A 231 4.15 -1.57 6.38
C PRO A 231 4.32 -2.12 4.95
N PRO A 232 4.18 -1.24 3.92
CA PRO A 232 4.33 -1.64 2.52
C PRO A 232 5.77 -2.05 2.21
N GLY A 233 5.96 -2.89 1.18
CA GLY A 233 7.28 -3.23 0.67
C GLY A 233 8.17 -4.00 1.65
N VAL A 234 7.58 -4.70 2.63
CA VAL A 234 8.32 -5.56 3.58
C VAL A 234 8.25 -7.03 3.14
N PHE A 235 7.04 -7.58 3.04
CA PHE A 235 6.81 -9.01 2.82
C PHE A 235 6.42 -9.31 1.37
N ASP A 236 6.65 -10.55 0.93
CA ASP A 236 6.11 -11.07 -0.32
C ASP A 236 4.58 -11.09 -0.26
N ALA A 237 3.92 -10.53 -1.28
CA ALA A 237 2.47 -10.35 -1.31
C ALA A 237 1.68 -11.63 -1.63
N ALA A 238 2.32 -12.74 -1.99
CA ALA A 238 1.62 -13.99 -2.28
C ALA A 238 0.87 -14.55 -1.06
N ASP A 239 -0.06 -15.45 -1.34
CA ASP A 239 -0.75 -16.21 -0.30
C ASP A 239 0.14 -17.32 0.29
N GLY A 240 -0.07 -17.63 1.57
CA GLY A 240 0.67 -18.70 2.25
C GLY A 240 2.16 -18.39 2.42
N THR A 241 2.51 -17.12 2.66
CA THR A 241 3.89 -16.64 2.86
C THR A 241 4.35 -16.68 4.32
N VAL A 242 3.46 -17.03 5.25
CA VAL A 242 3.77 -17.23 6.67
C VAL A 242 3.85 -18.73 6.94
N GLU A 243 5.07 -19.29 6.98
CA GLU A 243 5.28 -20.64 7.50
C GLU A 243 5.30 -20.59 9.03
N TRP A 244 4.60 -21.51 9.69
CA TRP A 244 4.64 -21.62 11.15
C TRP A 244 4.73 -23.07 11.62
N SER A 245 5.39 -23.29 12.74
CA SER A 245 5.54 -24.62 13.34
C SER A 245 5.57 -24.53 14.86
N VAL A 246 4.90 -25.48 15.52
CA VAL A 246 4.93 -25.67 16.97
C VAL A 246 6.10 -26.57 17.31
N VAL A 247 7.01 -26.10 18.15
CA VAL A 247 8.21 -26.84 18.57
C VAL A 247 8.31 -26.85 20.09
N ALA A 248 8.73 -27.97 20.65
CA ALA A 248 9.08 -28.08 22.06
C ALA A 248 10.60 -27.93 22.21
N THR A 249 11.03 -26.87 22.89
CA THR A 249 12.44 -26.63 23.20
C THR A 249 12.62 -26.59 24.72
N THR A 250 13.39 -27.54 25.25
CA THR A 250 13.81 -27.58 26.68
C THR A 250 12.65 -27.35 27.66
N GLY A 251 11.51 -28.02 27.46
CA GLY A 251 10.35 -27.94 28.37
C GLY A 251 9.40 -26.75 28.15
N THR A 252 9.65 -25.91 27.13
CA THR A 252 8.76 -24.83 26.72
C THR A 252 8.27 -25.05 25.29
N VAL A 253 6.99 -24.84 25.05
CA VAL A 253 6.41 -24.91 23.71
C VAL A 253 6.39 -23.51 23.09
N ASN A 254 6.95 -23.42 21.88
CA ASN A 254 7.01 -22.19 21.11
C ASN A 254 6.37 -22.41 19.74
N VAL A 255 5.74 -21.38 19.19
CA VAL A 255 5.45 -21.30 17.76
C VAL A 255 6.57 -20.52 17.09
N VAL A 256 7.29 -21.17 16.19
CA VAL A 256 8.27 -20.52 15.32
C VAL A 256 7.55 -20.09 14.06
N VAL A 257 7.69 -18.81 13.71
CA VAL A 257 7.09 -18.20 12.53
C VAL A 257 8.20 -17.73 11.61
N HIS A 258 8.02 -17.96 10.31
CA HIS A 258 8.87 -17.43 9.25
C HIS A 258 7.99 -16.83 8.15
N VAL A 259 8.19 -15.54 7.88
CA VAL A 259 7.47 -14.78 6.86
C VAL A 259 8.41 -14.50 5.70
N ALA A 260 7.96 -14.72 4.47
CA ALA A 260 8.73 -14.37 3.28
C ALA A 260 8.90 -12.84 3.14
N VAL A 261 10.15 -12.37 3.10
CA VAL A 261 10.53 -10.97 2.93
C VAL A 261 10.94 -10.75 1.48
N SER A 262 10.46 -9.68 0.83
CA SER A 262 10.68 -9.45 -0.61
C SER A 262 11.05 -8.01 -0.98
N GLY A 263 11.01 -7.05 -0.05
CA GLY A 263 11.20 -5.64 -0.38
C GLY A 263 12.33 -4.96 0.39
N PRO A 264 12.58 -3.66 0.10
CA PRO A 264 13.69 -2.90 0.66
C PRO A 264 13.48 -2.55 2.14
N ASN A 265 12.24 -2.65 2.64
CA ASN A 265 11.90 -2.30 4.01
C ASN A 265 12.15 -3.47 4.96
N ARG A 266 12.49 -3.14 6.22
CA ARG A 266 12.87 -4.13 7.23
C ARG A 266 11.64 -4.74 7.91
N ALA A 267 11.68 -6.06 8.11
CA ALA A 267 10.67 -6.80 8.87
C ALA A 267 10.85 -6.65 10.40
N GLY A 268 12.04 -6.27 10.85
CA GLY A 268 12.39 -6.13 12.25
C GLY A 268 11.43 -5.22 13.01
N GLY A 269 10.92 -5.68 14.15
CA GLY A 269 10.03 -4.90 15.01
C GLY A 269 8.53 -5.12 14.75
N ILE A 270 8.16 -5.82 13.68
CA ILE A 270 6.75 -6.13 13.38
C ILE A 270 6.27 -7.26 14.29
N GLY A 271 5.15 -7.05 14.99
CA GLY A 271 4.58 -8.04 15.90
C GLY A 271 4.05 -9.28 15.17
N ALA A 272 4.20 -10.45 15.79
CA ALA A 272 3.63 -11.70 15.36
C ALA A 272 2.83 -12.33 16.51
N GLN A 273 1.67 -12.90 16.20
CA GLN A 273 0.76 -13.47 17.18
C GLN A 273 0.23 -14.81 16.69
N VAL A 274 0.01 -15.73 17.61
CA VAL A 274 -0.68 -17.00 17.37
C VAL A 274 -1.78 -17.19 18.40
N ARG A 275 -2.93 -17.67 17.96
CA ARG A 275 -4.04 -18.08 18.82
C ARG A 275 -4.57 -19.43 18.39
N CYS A 276 -4.79 -20.34 19.34
CA CYS A 276 -5.37 -21.64 19.09
C CYS A 276 -6.25 -22.02 20.29
N GLY A 277 -7.57 -21.85 20.18
CA GLY A 277 -8.48 -21.95 21.32
C GLY A 277 -8.10 -20.98 22.46
N ASP A 278 -7.87 -21.53 23.65
CA ASP A 278 -7.45 -20.78 24.85
C ASP A 278 -5.93 -20.48 24.90
N HIS A 279 -5.17 -20.97 23.92
CA HIS A 279 -3.73 -20.79 23.86
C HIS A 279 -3.35 -19.59 23.00
N ARG A 280 -2.38 -18.81 23.48
CA ARG A 280 -1.90 -17.60 22.81
C ARG A 280 -0.38 -17.48 22.90
N GLY A 281 0.24 -16.97 21.85
CA GLY A 281 1.66 -16.62 21.82
C GLY A 281 1.86 -15.31 21.08
N ALA A 282 2.88 -14.55 21.50
CA ALA A 282 3.23 -13.28 20.89
C ALA A 282 4.75 -13.10 20.89
N GLY A 283 5.22 -12.32 19.92
CA GLY A 283 6.63 -12.03 19.72
C GLY A 283 6.81 -11.00 18.61
N VAL A 284 8.05 -10.80 18.20
CA VAL A 284 8.42 -9.77 17.24
C VAL A 284 9.33 -10.40 16.19
N LEU A 285 9.12 -10.03 14.93
CA LEU A 285 9.94 -10.47 13.81
C LEU A 285 11.33 -9.81 13.87
N ASP A 286 12.36 -10.58 13.50
CA ASP A 286 13.66 -10.06 13.16
C ASP A 286 13.72 -9.58 11.70
N ASP A 287 14.86 -9.03 11.28
CA ASP A 287 15.07 -8.53 9.91
C ASP A 287 14.97 -9.63 8.84
N ALA A 288 15.09 -10.91 9.24
CA ALA A 288 14.93 -12.07 8.35
C ALA A 288 13.49 -12.61 8.33
N GLY A 289 12.54 -11.89 8.94
CA GLY A 289 11.13 -12.28 9.01
C GLY A 289 10.88 -13.49 9.90
N ARG A 290 11.71 -13.71 10.94
CA ARG A 290 11.53 -14.82 11.89
C ARG A 290 11.09 -14.33 13.26
N ALA A 291 10.16 -15.04 13.89
CA ALA A 291 9.77 -14.82 15.28
C ALA A 291 9.64 -16.15 16.03
N VAL A 292 9.94 -16.13 17.32
CA VAL A 292 9.66 -17.23 18.25
C VAL A 292 8.62 -16.74 19.24
N LEU A 293 7.49 -17.43 19.30
CA LEU A 293 6.31 -17.06 20.09
C LEU A 293 6.14 -18.09 21.21
N PRO A 294 6.55 -17.80 22.46
CA PRO A 294 6.25 -18.67 23.59
C PRO A 294 4.72 -18.78 23.76
N VAL A 295 4.23 -20.00 23.97
CA VAL A 295 2.79 -20.26 24.06
C VAL A 295 2.33 -20.35 25.51
N PHE A 296 1.25 -19.65 25.83
CA PHE A 296 0.64 -19.62 27.15
C PHE A 296 -0.84 -20.02 27.09
N GLY A 297 -1.33 -20.68 28.14
CA GLY A 297 -2.75 -20.92 28.35
C GLY A 297 -3.51 -19.67 28.81
N SER A 298 -4.83 -19.81 28.96
CA SER A 298 -5.70 -18.75 29.49
C SER A 298 -5.37 -18.36 30.94
N ASP A 299 -4.83 -19.30 31.70
CA ASP A 299 -4.29 -19.15 33.06
C ASP A 299 -2.92 -18.44 33.11
N GLY A 300 -2.34 -18.11 31.95
CA GLY A 300 -1.03 -17.47 31.84
C GLY A 300 0.15 -18.40 32.07
N GLN A 301 -0.08 -19.71 32.26
CA GLN A 301 1.00 -20.67 32.40
C GLN A 301 1.57 -21.07 31.03
N ALA A 302 2.87 -21.34 31.00
CA ALA A 302 3.53 -21.81 29.79
C ALA A 302 2.98 -23.18 29.40
N LEU A 303 2.69 -23.36 28.10
CA LEU A 303 2.18 -24.62 27.57
C LEU A 303 3.27 -25.69 27.65
N THR A 304 2.95 -26.82 28.25
CA THR A 304 3.85 -27.98 28.30
C THR A 304 3.78 -28.79 27.00
N GLU A 305 4.82 -29.56 26.71
CA GLU A 305 4.88 -30.42 25.52
C GLU A 305 3.70 -31.42 25.46
N THR A 306 3.40 -32.09 26.58
CA THR A 306 2.28 -33.05 26.65
C THR A 306 0.93 -32.38 26.38
N GLN A 307 0.73 -31.15 26.84
CA GLN A 307 -0.49 -30.40 26.52
C GLN A 307 -0.52 -30.03 25.04
N ALA A 308 0.59 -29.57 24.47
CA ALA A 308 0.67 -29.19 23.07
C ALA A 308 0.35 -30.33 22.10
N TRP A 309 0.72 -31.58 22.41
CA TRP A 309 0.31 -32.75 21.62
C TRP A 309 -1.20 -33.03 21.61
N ASN A 310 -1.94 -32.52 22.60
CA ASN A 310 -3.39 -32.68 22.71
C ASN A 310 -4.18 -31.48 22.17
N VAL A 311 -3.50 -30.44 21.69
CA VAL A 311 -4.14 -29.26 21.09
C VAL A 311 -4.42 -29.53 19.61
N ASP A 312 -5.62 -29.17 19.15
CA ASP A 312 -5.97 -29.17 17.73
C ASP A 312 -5.44 -27.92 17.02
N TRP A 313 -4.17 -27.99 16.61
CA TRP A 313 -3.48 -26.90 15.91
C TRP A 313 -4.02 -26.62 14.50
N SER A 314 -4.95 -27.41 13.96
CA SER A 314 -5.57 -27.10 12.66
C SER A 314 -6.42 -25.82 12.72
N SER A 315 -6.84 -25.42 13.92
CA SER A 315 -7.58 -24.19 14.20
C SER A 315 -6.70 -22.99 14.54
N ALA A 316 -5.37 -23.12 14.41
CA ALA A 316 -4.43 -22.06 14.74
C ALA A 316 -4.56 -20.85 13.80
N ASP A 317 -4.66 -19.67 14.40
CA ASP A 317 -4.79 -18.37 13.75
C ASP A 317 -3.48 -17.60 14.00
N VAL A 318 -2.61 -17.55 12.99
CA VAL A 318 -1.33 -16.84 13.02
C VAL A 318 -1.46 -15.52 12.28
N ARG A 319 -1.09 -14.41 12.95
CA ARG A 319 -1.24 -13.05 12.45
C ARG A 319 0.06 -12.27 12.55
N ILE A 320 0.34 -11.48 11.53
CA ILE A 320 1.50 -10.58 11.44
C ILE A 320 0.99 -9.14 11.41
N GLY A 321 1.58 -8.27 12.22
CA GLY A 321 1.23 -6.86 12.30
C GLY A 321 -0.07 -6.59 13.07
N ALA A 322 -0.77 -5.53 12.65
CA ALA A 322 -2.00 -5.07 13.27
C ALA A 322 -3.22 -5.96 12.94
N ALA A 323 -4.36 -5.65 13.55
CA ALA A 323 -5.63 -6.27 13.17
C ALA A 323 -6.08 -5.77 11.80
N ALA A 324 -6.46 -6.68 10.91
CA ALA A 324 -6.97 -6.39 9.58
C ALA A 324 -8.11 -7.35 9.21
N THR A 325 -8.99 -6.89 8.32
CA THR A 325 -10.18 -7.63 7.84
C THR A 325 -10.14 -7.88 6.33
N GLU A 326 -8.98 -7.70 5.72
CA GLU A 326 -8.73 -7.96 4.31
C GLU A 326 -9.05 -9.42 3.96
N SER A 327 -9.76 -9.63 2.85
CA SER A 327 -10.16 -10.97 2.40
C SER A 327 -9.18 -11.53 1.36
N ALA A 328 -9.18 -12.84 1.17
CA ALA A 328 -8.42 -13.48 0.09
C ALA A 328 -8.88 -13.00 -1.30
N GLU A 329 -10.20 -12.84 -1.50
CA GLU A 329 -10.78 -12.34 -2.74
C GLU A 329 -10.28 -10.92 -3.08
N THR A 330 -10.22 -10.04 -2.08
CA THR A 330 -9.67 -8.69 -2.22
C THR A 330 -8.22 -8.71 -2.69
N ARG A 331 -7.39 -9.59 -2.13
CA ARG A 331 -5.97 -9.73 -2.52
C ARG A 331 -5.80 -10.34 -3.90
N ASP A 332 -6.63 -11.31 -4.25
CA ASP A 332 -6.67 -11.90 -5.60
C ASP A 332 -6.99 -10.85 -6.66
N ARG A 333 -7.99 -9.99 -6.41
CA ARG A 333 -8.33 -8.86 -7.30
C ARG A 333 -7.16 -7.90 -7.48
N VAL A 334 -6.52 -7.48 -6.39
CA VAL A 334 -5.34 -6.59 -6.45
C VAL A 334 -4.17 -7.21 -7.21
N ARG A 335 -3.85 -8.49 -6.97
CA ARG A 335 -2.80 -9.19 -7.74
C ARG A 335 -3.15 -9.33 -9.21
N ALA A 336 -4.42 -9.64 -9.53
CA ALA A 336 -4.87 -9.72 -10.91
C ALA A 336 -4.73 -8.36 -11.62
N PHE A 337 -5.09 -7.28 -10.94
CA PHE A 337 -4.91 -5.91 -11.42
C PHE A 337 -3.43 -5.58 -11.67
N ALA A 338 -2.55 -5.83 -10.70
CA ALA A 338 -1.11 -5.58 -10.85
C ALA A 338 -0.49 -6.37 -12.01
N ARG A 339 -0.81 -7.67 -12.14
CA ARG A 339 -0.36 -8.49 -13.28
C ARG A 339 -0.86 -7.96 -14.62
N ALA A 340 -2.12 -7.52 -14.69
CA ALA A 340 -2.65 -6.95 -15.92
C ALA A 340 -1.92 -5.68 -16.34
N ARG A 341 -1.52 -4.83 -15.38
CA ARG A 341 -0.74 -3.62 -15.64
C ARG A 341 0.68 -3.90 -16.13
N LEU A 342 1.36 -4.88 -15.54
CA LEU A 342 2.69 -5.31 -16.00
C LEU A 342 2.65 -6.02 -17.37
N ALA A 343 1.64 -6.85 -17.61
CA ALA A 343 1.55 -7.64 -18.85
C ALA A 343 1.22 -6.79 -20.09
N ALA A 344 0.47 -5.69 -19.90
CA ALA A 344 0.09 -4.78 -20.97
C ALA A 344 0.04 -3.33 -20.44
N PRO A 345 1.20 -2.67 -20.30
CA PRO A 345 1.26 -1.27 -19.90
C PRO A 345 0.40 -0.42 -20.84
N ARG A 346 -0.54 0.33 -20.25
CA ARG A 346 -1.47 1.22 -20.94
C ARG A 346 -0.89 2.65 -20.99
N ASP A 347 -1.59 3.57 -21.64
CA ASP A 347 -1.19 4.99 -21.70
C ASP A 347 -1.11 5.65 -20.30
N ASP A 348 -1.82 5.10 -19.31
CA ASP A 348 -1.77 5.52 -17.90
C ASP A 348 -0.72 4.76 -17.05
N ALA A 349 0.15 3.96 -17.67
CA ALA A 349 1.23 3.30 -16.96
C ALA A 349 2.28 4.31 -16.46
N TYR A 350 2.81 4.03 -15.29
CA TYR A 350 3.97 4.70 -14.73
C TYR A 350 5.25 4.15 -15.37
N LEU A 351 6.26 5.00 -15.53
CA LEU A 351 7.61 4.58 -15.94
C LEU A 351 8.14 3.48 -15.03
N ALA A 352 7.89 3.55 -13.71
CA ALA A 352 8.24 2.50 -12.77
C ALA A 352 7.64 1.13 -13.15
N GLU A 353 6.41 1.09 -13.66
CA GLU A 353 5.75 -0.13 -14.12
C GLU A 353 6.34 -0.62 -15.45
N ILE A 354 6.65 0.29 -16.37
CA ILE A 354 7.26 -0.03 -17.66
C ILE A 354 8.64 -0.65 -17.43
N LEU A 355 9.49 -0.05 -16.59
CA LEU A 355 10.81 -0.57 -16.25
C LEU A 355 10.73 -1.92 -15.54
N ALA A 356 9.75 -2.11 -14.65
CA ALA A 356 9.54 -3.38 -13.97
C ALA A 356 9.12 -4.48 -14.97
N ALA A 357 8.20 -4.19 -15.89
CA ALA A 357 7.76 -5.13 -16.92
C ALA A 357 8.88 -5.49 -17.92
N GLU A 358 9.78 -4.56 -18.23
CA GLU A 358 10.94 -4.79 -19.09
C GLU A 358 12.06 -5.58 -18.41
N SER A 359 12.17 -5.50 -17.08
CA SER A 359 13.20 -6.21 -16.30
C SER A 359 12.88 -7.69 -16.06
N ASP A 360 11.62 -8.11 -16.23
CA ASP A 360 11.17 -9.50 -16.10
C ASP A 360 11.49 -10.37 -17.35
N TYR A 361 12.09 -9.79 -18.40
CA TYR A 361 12.47 -10.46 -19.66
C TYR A 361 14.00 -10.62 -19.83
#